data_AF-A0A2M7QPK0-F1
#
_entry.id   AF-A0A2M7QPK0-F1
#
_cell.length_a   1.000
_cell.length_b   1.000
_cell.length_c   1.000
_cell.angle_alpha   90.00
_cell.angle_beta   90.00
_cell.angle_gamma   90.00
#
_symmetry.space_group_name_H-M   'P 1'
#
loop_
_entity.id
_entity.type
_entity.pdbx_description
1 polymer ?
#
loop_
_entity_poly.entity_id
_entity_poly.type
_entity_poly.pdbx_seq_one_letter_code
_entity_poly.pdbx_strand_id
1 'polypeptide(L)'
;MMRRRSGACGSGARRHRARSLGALALALCLAAPAAAQDPLEALRRMESLETAIQRLTAQVERLEFENRAAQRQADARLQDLEFRVIELEGGDPTEALGAAAGAERGTAPPPPAPQPAPPTPTARTPAPGPAPLGTLRGTVPAPERAAFEAARRDLETLGPAAGRDSFAAFLTEYPESPLAGEAQNLLGAAYAREGRHQEAARSFLIGVRDHGDTPRAAENLLGLASSLTDLGRQAEACSALAEMAARFPDAAPSVKAQAVAEARRAGCS
;
A
#
# COMPACT_ATOMS: atom_id res chain seq x y z
N MET A 1 -8.57 25.95 -84.43
CA MET A 1 -7.76 24.78 -84.02
C MET A 1 -7.57 24.82 -82.51
N MET A 2 -8.00 23.76 -81.82
CA MET A 2 -7.74 23.53 -80.39
C MET A 2 -6.25 23.24 -80.14
N ARG A 3 -5.68 23.77 -79.05
CA ARG A 3 -5.00 22.94 -78.00
C ARG A 3 -4.51 23.77 -76.80
N ARG A 4 -4.68 23.12 -75.64
CA ARG A 4 -4.34 23.41 -74.24
C ARG A 4 -2.96 24.04 -73.96
N ARG A 5 -2.83 24.84 -72.88
CA ARG A 5 -2.31 24.43 -71.55
C ARG A 5 -2.19 25.61 -70.55
N SER A 6 -2.73 25.36 -69.35
CA SER A 6 -2.19 25.56 -67.98
C SER A 6 -1.31 26.76 -67.62
N GLY A 7 -1.62 27.40 -66.48
CA GLY A 7 -0.59 27.99 -65.60
C GLY A 7 -0.96 29.18 -64.71
N ALA A 8 -1.53 28.89 -63.54
CA ALA A 8 -1.38 29.55 -62.23
C ALA A 8 -1.40 31.10 -62.07
N CYS A 9 -2.47 31.54 -61.38
CA CYS A 9 -2.54 32.50 -60.27
C CYS A 9 -1.46 33.58 -60.12
N GLY A 10 -1.82 34.81 -60.49
CA GLY A 10 -1.28 36.04 -59.92
C GLY A 10 -2.38 37.08 -59.81
N SER A 11 -2.74 37.47 -58.59
CA SER A 11 -3.42 38.74 -58.26
C SER A 11 -3.48 38.81 -56.74
N GLY A 12 -2.77 39.71 -56.06
CA GLY A 12 -2.77 41.14 -56.32
C GLY A 12 -3.84 41.80 -55.46
N ALA A 13 -3.42 42.58 -54.46
CA ALA A 13 -4.05 43.82 -53.99
C ALA A 13 -3.75 44.03 -52.51
N ARG A 14 -3.66 45.23 -51.94
CA ARG A 14 -3.54 46.62 -52.42
C ARG A 14 -3.03 47.32 -51.16
N ARG A 15 -1.96 48.11 -51.26
CA ARG A 15 -1.55 49.00 -50.17
C ARG A 15 -2.36 50.28 -50.29
N HIS A 16 -3.19 50.62 -49.31
CA HIS A 16 -3.59 52.01 -49.08
C HIS A 16 -4.10 52.26 -47.65
N ARG A 17 -3.52 53.31 -47.06
CA ARG A 17 -4.09 54.28 -46.11
C ARG A 17 -4.25 53.78 -44.67
N ALA A 18 -3.37 54.22 -43.76
CA ALA A 18 -3.40 55.51 -43.06
C ALA A 18 -4.47 55.57 -41.97
N ARG A 19 -4.03 55.56 -40.69
CA ARG A 19 -4.22 56.65 -39.73
C ARG A 19 -3.88 56.18 -38.31
N SER A 20 -3.10 57.02 -37.66
CA SER A 20 -2.78 57.09 -36.24
C SER A 20 -4.00 56.91 -35.33
N LEU A 21 -3.85 56.17 -34.24
CA LEU A 21 -4.47 56.40 -32.92
C LEU A 21 -3.69 55.57 -31.88
N GLY A 22 -3.40 56.19 -30.74
CA GLY A 22 -2.44 55.73 -29.73
C GLY A 22 -2.78 54.36 -29.14
N ALA A 23 -1.75 53.52 -29.02
CA ALA A 23 -1.82 52.27 -28.27
C ALA A 23 -1.67 52.57 -26.78
N LEU A 24 -2.82 52.76 -26.09
CA LEU A 24 -2.92 52.54 -24.66
C LEU A 24 -2.91 51.01 -24.46
N ALA A 25 -1.70 50.44 -24.34
CA ALA A 25 -1.54 49.03 -24.00
C ALA A 25 -1.87 48.84 -22.51
N LEU A 26 -3.15 48.64 -22.23
CA LEU A 26 -3.64 48.11 -20.96
C LEU A 26 -3.15 46.66 -20.84
N ALA A 27 -1.96 46.47 -20.28
CA ALA A 27 -1.46 45.15 -19.91
C ALA A 27 -2.23 44.67 -18.67
N LEU A 28 -3.41 44.10 -18.92
CA LEU A 28 -4.16 43.34 -17.94
C LEU A 28 -3.44 41.99 -17.74
N CYS A 29 -2.40 41.99 -16.90
CA CYS A 29 -1.85 40.76 -16.36
C CYS A 29 -2.93 40.09 -15.50
N LEU A 30 -3.58 39.07 -16.05
CA LEU A 30 -4.27 38.07 -15.25
C LEU A 30 -3.21 37.37 -14.39
N ALA A 31 -3.09 37.80 -13.13
CA ALA A 31 -2.48 36.99 -12.09
C ALA A 31 -3.45 35.83 -11.80
N ALA A 32 -3.23 34.70 -12.47
CA ALA A 32 -3.78 33.43 -12.01
C ALA A 32 -3.25 33.20 -10.59
N PRO A 33 -4.09 32.86 -9.59
CA PRO A 33 -3.58 32.41 -8.32
C PRO A 33 -2.88 31.08 -8.59
N ALA A 34 -1.55 31.07 -8.50
CA ALA A 34 -0.82 29.84 -8.26
C ALA A 34 -1.45 29.22 -7.02
N ALA A 35 -2.04 28.03 -7.16
CA ALA A 35 -2.58 27.26 -6.07
C ALA A 35 -1.42 26.81 -5.17
N ALA A 36 -0.92 27.73 -4.35
CA ALA A 36 -0.22 27.39 -3.13
C ALA A 36 -1.30 26.82 -2.20
N GLN A 37 -1.46 25.50 -2.26
CA GLN A 37 -2.29 24.78 -1.31
C GLN A 37 -1.73 25.04 0.08
N ASP A 38 -2.59 25.50 0.98
CA ASP A 38 -2.23 25.86 2.34
C ASP A 38 -1.62 24.60 3.02
N PRO A 39 -0.35 24.62 3.44
CA PRO A 39 0.28 23.46 4.08
C PRO A 39 -0.50 22.97 5.30
N LEU A 40 -1.30 23.85 5.91
CA LEU A 40 -2.20 23.52 7.01
C LEU A 40 -3.35 22.58 6.60
N GLU A 41 -3.85 22.69 5.38
CA GLU A 41 -4.94 21.85 4.88
C GLU A 41 -4.49 20.40 4.62
N ALA A 42 -3.27 20.22 4.09
CA ALA A 42 -2.69 18.89 3.91
C ALA A 42 -2.50 18.17 5.26
N LEU A 43 -2.02 18.89 6.28
CA LEU A 43 -1.88 18.36 7.63
C LEU A 43 -3.24 17.93 8.22
N ARG A 44 -4.29 18.74 8.06
CA ARG A 44 -5.64 18.39 8.53
C ARG A 44 -6.20 17.14 7.87
N ARG A 45 -5.95 16.96 6.57
CA ARG A 45 -6.38 15.75 5.85
C ARG A 45 -5.66 14.52 6.37
N MET A 46 -4.35 14.60 6.58
CA MET A 46 -3.58 13.48 7.12
C MET A 46 -4.02 13.11 8.55
N GLU A 47 -4.27 14.11 9.41
CA GLU A 47 -4.83 13.89 10.76
C GLU A 47 -6.22 13.24 10.71
N SER A 48 -7.05 13.60 9.73
CA SER A 48 -8.35 12.95 9.52
C SER A 48 -8.20 11.47 9.12
N LEU A 49 -7.22 11.14 8.27
CA LEU A 49 -6.92 9.78 7.85
C LEU A 49 -6.38 8.94 9.01
N GLU A 50 -5.49 9.51 9.82
CA GLU A 50 -4.95 8.90 11.05
C GLU A 50 -6.06 8.56 12.03
N THR A 51 -6.90 9.54 12.37
CA THR A 51 -8.02 9.35 13.30
C THR A 51 -8.94 8.24 12.81
N ALA A 52 -9.19 8.19 11.51
CA ALA A 52 -10.10 7.20 10.96
C ALA A 52 -9.48 5.78 10.92
N ILE A 53 -8.17 5.67 10.70
CA ILE A 53 -7.43 4.40 10.82
C ILE A 53 -7.37 3.92 12.27
N GLN A 54 -7.18 4.81 13.25
CA GLN A 54 -7.25 4.47 14.67
C GLN A 54 -8.63 3.91 15.03
N ARG A 55 -9.71 4.56 14.56
CA ARG A 55 -11.08 4.10 14.76
C ARG A 55 -11.35 2.74 14.11
N LEU A 56 -10.78 2.46 12.93
CA LEU A 56 -10.88 1.13 12.32
C LEU A 56 -10.17 0.07 13.15
N THR A 57 -8.99 0.38 13.66
CA THR A 57 -8.22 -0.54 14.49
C THR A 57 -9.00 -0.92 15.74
N ALA A 58 -9.60 0.07 16.42
CA ALA A 58 -10.47 -0.20 17.57
C ALA A 58 -11.71 -1.05 17.23
N GLN A 59 -12.32 -0.87 16.04
CA GLN A 59 -13.44 -1.69 15.61
C GLN A 59 -13.05 -3.15 15.34
N VAL A 60 -11.85 -3.37 14.82
CA VAL A 60 -11.33 -4.72 14.53
C VAL A 60 -11.05 -5.47 15.81
N GLU A 61 -10.37 -4.83 16.75
CA GLU A 61 -10.11 -5.44 18.07
C GLU A 61 -11.41 -5.81 18.77
N ARG A 62 -12.44 -4.96 18.65
CA ARG A 62 -13.78 -5.27 19.15
C ARG A 62 -14.39 -6.47 18.45
N LEU A 63 -14.38 -6.51 17.12
CA LEU A 63 -14.92 -7.63 16.34
C LEU A 63 -14.17 -8.94 16.62
N GLU A 64 -12.85 -8.91 16.78
CA GLU A 64 -12.04 -10.07 17.14
C GLU A 64 -12.35 -10.56 18.55
N PHE A 65 -12.58 -9.65 19.50
CA PHE A 65 -13.02 -10.02 20.84
C PHE A 65 -14.40 -10.65 20.83
N GLU A 66 -15.36 -10.04 20.13
CA GLU A 66 -16.72 -10.54 19.98
C GLU A 66 -16.73 -11.91 19.29
N ASN A 67 -15.92 -12.11 18.24
CA ASN A 67 -15.80 -13.39 17.55
C ASN A 67 -15.22 -14.48 18.48
N ARG A 68 -14.12 -14.19 19.19
CA ARG A 68 -13.54 -15.13 20.18
C ARG A 68 -14.52 -15.44 21.31
N ALA A 69 -15.31 -14.46 21.76
CA ALA A 69 -16.33 -14.67 22.77
C ALA A 69 -17.47 -15.55 22.25
N ALA A 70 -17.92 -15.31 21.01
CA ALA A 70 -18.95 -16.11 20.36
C ALA A 70 -18.50 -17.57 20.14
N GLN A 71 -17.24 -17.78 19.75
CA GLN A 71 -16.63 -19.12 19.65
C GLN A 71 -16.65 -19.85 20.98
N ARG A 72 -16.17 -19.21 22.06
CA ARG A 72 -16.22 -19.80 23.42
C ARG A 72 -17.63 -20.15 23.87
N GLN A 73 -18.62 -19.32 23.52
CA GLN A 73 -20.01 -19.59 23.83
C GLN A 73 -20.56 -20.79 23.05
N ALA A 74 -20.18 -20.95 21.79
CA ALA A 74 -20.55 -22.10 20.98
C ALA A 74 -19.95 -23.38 21.55
N ASP A 75 -18.65 -23.37 21.89
CA ASP A 75 -17.96 -24.52 22.48
C ASP A 75 -18.61 -24.95 23.81
N ALA A 76 -18.94 -23.99 24.68
CA ALA A 76 -19.62 -24.28 25.94
C ALA A 76 -21.01 -24.89 25.74
N ARG A 77 -21.76 -24.44 24.72
CA ARG A 77 -23.06 -25.03 24.37
C ARG A 77 -22.92 -26.42 23.78
N LEU A 78 -21.89 -26.66 22.96
CA LEU A 78 -21.62 -27.98 22.41
C LEU A 78 -21.28 -28.97 23.52
N GLN A 79 -20.46 -28.58 24.50
CA GLN A 79 -20.15 -29.41 25.66
C GLN A 79 -21.38 -29.71 26.53
N ASP A 80 -22.27 -28.73 26.73
CA ASP A 80 -23.53 -28.95 27.45
C ASP A 80 -24.45 -29.95 26.71
N LEU A 81 -24.56 -29.79 25.38
CA LEU A 81 -25.33 -30.71 24.55
C LEU A 81 -24.72 -32.12 24.55
N GLU A 82 -23.39 -32.23 24.45
CA GLU A 82 -22.67 -33.51 24.57
C GLU A 82 -23.01 -34.17 25.90
N PHE A 83 -22.82 -33.48 27.04
CA PHE A 83 -23.14 -34.01 28.37
C PHE A 83 -24.58 -34.51 28.48
N ARG A 84 -25.55 -33.73 27.98
CA ARG A 84 -26.96 -34.12 27.99
C ARG A 84 -27.26 -35.33 27.12
N VAL A 85 -26.60 -35.47 25.97
CA VAL A 85 -26.73 -36.66 25.11
C VAL A 85 -26.18 -37.89 25.84
N ILE A 86 -25.02 -37.78 26.51
CA ILE A 86 -24.46 -38.88 27.33
C ILE A 86 -25.46 -39.32 28.40
N GLU A 87 -26.06 -38.35 29.12
CA GLU A 87 -26.99 -38.63 30.21
C GLU A 87 -28.31 -39.25 29.72
N LEU A 88 -28.81 -38.83 28.56
CA LEU A 88 -30.07 -39.31 27.97
C LEU A 88 -29.93 -40.65 27.24
N GLU A 89 -28.79 -40.93 26.60
CA GLU A 89 -28.56 -42.18 25.87
C GLU A 89 -27.95 -43.30 26.75
N GLY A 90 -27.61 -42.99 28.01
CA GLY A 90 -27.18 -44.00 28.99
C GLY A 90 -25.84 -44.65 28.67
N GLY A 91 -25.02 -44.00 27.83
CA GLY A 91 -23.71 -44.46 27.41
C GLY A 91 -22.91 -43.30 26.84
N ASP A 92 -21.59 -43.37 27.00
CA ASP A 92 -20.67 -42.39 26.46
C ASP A 92 -20.70 -42.45 24.91
N PRO A 93 -21.20 -41.43 24.18
CA PRO A 93 -21.19 -41.44 22.71
C PRO A 93 -19.75 -41.44 22.17
N THR A 94 -18.75 -41.10 23.00
CA THR A 94 -17.34 -41.28 22.64
C THR A 94 -16.92 -42.75 22.57
N GLU A 95 -17.62 -43.68 23.25
CA GLU A 95 -17.43 -45.13 23.06
C GLU A 95 -18.15 -45.65 21.81
N ALA A 96 -19.34 -45.11 21.48
CA ALA A 96 -20.08 -45.47 20.27
C ALA A 96 -19.44 -44.93 18.98
N LEU A 97 -18.87 -43.71 19.03
CA LEU A 97 -18.13 -43.08 17.93
C LEU A 97 -16.64 -43.49 17.92
N GLY A 98 -16.09 -43.89 19.07
CA GLY A 98 -14.74 -44.44 19.20
C GLY A 98 -14.56 -45.83 18.57
N ALA A 99 -15.65 -46.59 18.43
CA ALA A 99 -15.64 -47.89 17.74
C ALA A 99 -15.50 -47.77 16.20
N ALA A 100 -15.73 -46.58 15.61
CA ALA A 100 -15.52 -46.31 14.19
C ALA A 100 -14.16 -45.65 13.88
N ALA A 101 -13.36 -45.28 14.89
CA ALA A 101 -12.02 -44.70 14.73
C ALA A 101 -10.89 -45.63 15.20
N GLY A 102 -11.14 -46.94 15.14
CA GLY A 102 -10.19 -48.01 15.44
C GLY A 102 -9.42 -48.49 14.21
N ALA A 103 -8.76 -47.59 13.47
CA ALA A 103 -7.67 -47.94 12.56
C ALA A 103 -6.74 -46.73 12.40
N GLU A 104 -5.46 -46.94 12.70
CA GLU A 104 -4.33 -46.03 12.44
C GLU A 104 -4.09 -44.92 13.47
N ARG A 105 -3.94 -45.30 14.76
CA ARG A 105 -3.00 -44.57 15.64
C ARG A 105 -1.58 -45.04 15.34
N GLY A 106 -1.01 -44.50 14.27
CA GLY A 106 0.43 -44.48 14.07
C GLY A 106 1.05 -43.54 15.10
N THR A 107 1.91 -44.08 15.95
CA THR A 107 2.77 -43.34 16.88
C THR A 107 3.71 -42.44 16.08
N ALA A 108 3.40 -41.16 15.95
CA ALA A 108 4.35 -40.14 15.49
C ALA A 108 4.97 -39.43 16.70
N PRO A 109 6.30 -39.26 16.78
CA PRO A 109 6.96 -38.65 17.94
C PRO A 109 6.59 -37.17 18.13
N PRO A 110 6.75 -36.61 19.34
CA PRO A 110 6.50 -35.19 19.59
C PRO A 110 7.47 -34.29 18.81
N PRO A 111 7.04 -33.09 18.35
CA PRO A 111 7.95 -32.11 17.77
C PRO A 111 8.92 -31.60 18.86
N PRO A 112 10.22 -31.42 18.54
CA PRO A 112 11.15 -30.87 19.50
C PRO A 112 10.88 -29.39 19.77
N ALA A 113 10.98 -29.01 21.04
CA ALA A 113 10.89 -27.62 21.50
C ALA A 113 12.05 -26.75 20.93
N PRO A 114 11.82 -25.45 20.68
CA PRO A 114 12.87 -24.54 20.24
C PRO A 114 13.79 -24.18 21.42
N GLN A 115 15.10 -24.39 21.25
CA GLN A 115 16.14 -23.81 22.11
C GLN A 115 16.89 -22.70 21.35
N PRO A 116 17.30 -21.62 22.03
CA PRO A 116 17.97 -20.47 21.43
C PRO A 116 19.49 -20.66 21.33
N ALA A 117 20.12 -20.10 20.30
CA ALA A 117 21.56 -19.82 20.28
C ALA A 117 21.92 -18.67 19.32
N PRO A 118 22.62 -17.61 19.78
CA PRO A 118 23.48 -16.74 18.97
C PRO A 118 24.98 -17.06 19.22
N PRO A 119 25.98 -16.40 18.58
CA PRO A 119 26.11 -15.96 17.18
C PRO A 119 27.49 -16.33 16.54
N THR A 120 27.78 -15.71 15.37
CA THR A 120 29.09 -15.30 14.79
C THR A 120 29.76 -16.16 13.68
N PRO A 121 30.65 -15.57 12.82
CA PRO A 121 30.34 -15.29 11.42
C PRO A 121 31.29 -15.99 10.42
N THR A 122 30.94 -16.09 9.14
CA THR A 122 31.97 -16.27 8.10
C THR A 122 31.54 -15.60 6.79
N ALA A 123 32.33 -14.58 6.44
CA ALA A 123 32.28 -13.84 5.20
C ALA A 123 32.38 -14.76 3.97
N ARG A 124 31.57 -14.48 2.95
CA ARG A 124 31.91 -14.77 1.55
C ARG A 124 31.36 -13.66 0.67
N THR A 125 32.28 -12.86 0.14
CA THR A 125 32.07 -11.86 -0.90
C THR A 125 31.61 -12.52 -2.21
N PRO A 126 30.67 -11.91 -2.94
CA PRO A 126 30.80 -11.88 -4.41
C PRO A 126 30.82 -10.44 -4.96
N ALA A 127 31.53 -10.30 -6.07
CA ALA A 127 31.86 -9.09 -6.81
C ALA A 127 30.63 -8.42 -7.50
N PRO A 128 30.77 -7.17 -8.00
CA PRO A 128 29.64 -6.29 -8.28
C PRO A 128 28.99 -6.56 -9.64
N GLY A 129 27.65 -6.66 -9.65
CA GLY A 129 26.80 -6.55 -10.83
C GLY A 129 26.19 -5.14 -10.96
N PRO A 130 25.76 -4.73 -12.17
CA PRO A 130 25.45 -3.33 -12.47
C PRO A 130 24.10 -2.88 -11.88
N ALA A 131 24.08 -1.68 -11.29
CA ALA A 131 22.90 -0.95 -10.80
C ALA A 131 22.02 -0.46 -11.97
N PRO A 132 20.68 -0.32 -11.79
CA PRO A 132 20.08 0.90 -11.23
C PRO A 132 18.86 0.61 -10.30
N LEU A 133 18.42 1.50 -9.38
CA LEU A 133 17.56 2.66 -9.62
C LEU A 133 17.53 3.55 -8.34
N GLY A 134 17.50 4.88 -8.53
CA GLY A 134 17.12 5.85 -7.49
C GLY A 134 18.28 6.28 -6.59
N THR A 135 18.89 7.43 -6.90
CA THR A 135 19.97 8.02 -6.10
C THR A 135 19.50 8.40 -4.69
N LEU A 136 19.75 7.52 -3.72
CA LEU A 136 19.74 7.88 -2.30
C LEU A 136 21.03 8.66 -1.99
N ARG A 137 20.88 9.88 -1.47
CA ARG A 137 21.97 10.65 -0.87
C ARG A 137 22.37 9.94 0.43
N GLY A 138 23.46 9.19 0.36
CA GLY A 138 24.01 8.41 1.47
C GLY A 138 24.28 6.99 1.00
N THR A 139 25.52 6.54 1.11
CA THR A 139 25.84 5.13 0.84
C THR A 139 25.17 4.28 1.90
N VAL A 140 24.13 3.53 1.52
CA VAL A 140 23.48 2.59 2.44
C VAL A 140 24.54 1.59 2.97
N PRO A 141 24.67 1.40 4.29
CA PRO A 141 25.57 0.41 4.86
C PRO A 141 25.37 -0.99 4.25
N ALA A 142 26.47 -1.75 4.15
CA ALA A 142 26.43 -3.11 3.61
C ALA A 142 25.45 -4.07 4.33
N PRO A 143 25.37 -4.12 5.68
CA PRO A 143 24.42 -5.00 6.36
C PRO A 143 22.96 -4.62 6.07
N GLU A 144 22.63 -3.33 6.07
CA GLU A 144 21.30 -2.82 5.71
C GLU A 144 20.89 -3.25 4.29
N ARG A 145 21.77 -3.03 3.30
CA ARG A 145 21.51 -3.48 1.93
C ARG A 145 21.29 -4.99 1.85
N ALA A 146 22.11 -5.77 2.55
CA ALA A 146 21.99 -7.22 2.53
C ALA A 146 20.67 -7.71 3.15
N ALA A 147 20.25 -7.10 4.27
CA ALA A 147 18.97 -7.40 4.93
C ALA A 147 17.77 -7.03 4.05
N PHE A 148 17.81 -5.84 3.43
CA PHE A 148 16.75 -5.40 2.51
C PHE A 148 16.62 -6.33 1.28
N GLU A 149 17.75 -6.69 0.65
CA GLU A 149 17.74 -7.62 -0.49
C GLU A 149 17.35 -9.04 -0.09
N ALA A 150 17.61 -9.46 1.15
CA ALA A 150 17.07 -10.71 1.67
C ALA A 150 15.53 -10.64 1.78
N ALA A 151 14.98 -9.57 2.37
CA ALA A 151 13.54 -9.37 2.48
C ALA A 151 12.84 -9.32 1.11
N ARG A 152 13.46 -8.69 0.11
CA ARG A 152 12.98 -8.72 -1.27
C ARG A 152 12.94 -10.12 -1.85
N ARG A 153 14.00 -10.91 -1.68
CA ARG A 153 14.02 -12.30 -2.14
C ARG A 153 12.95 -13.14 -1.47
N ASP A 154 12.69 -12.93 -0.18
CA ASP A 154 11.61 -13.64 0.52
C ASP A 154 10.24 -13.28 -0.06
N LEU A 155 9.99 -12.00 -0.34
CA LEU A 155 8.74 -11.54 -0.98
C LEU A 155 8.53 -12.17 -2.37
N GLU A 156 9.60 -12.28 -3.15
CA GLU A 156 9.59 -12.79 -4.52
C GLU A 156 9.49 -14.32 -4.58
N THR A 157 10.19 -15.04 -3.70
CA THR A 157 10.34 -16.51 -3.78
C THR A 157 9.43 -17.27 -2.82
N LEU A 158 9.19 -16.73 -1.62
CA LEU A 158 8.41 -17.38 -0.57
C LEU A 158 6.99 -16.81 -0.46
N GLY A 159 6.77 -15.60 -0.99
CA GLY A 159 5.47 -14.97 -1.10
C GLY A 159 5.25 -13.83 -0.10
N PRO A 160 4.03 -13.25 -0.09
CA PRO A 160 3.77 -11.98 0.59
C PRO A 160 3.92 -12.07 2.12
N ALA A 161 3.51 -13.18 2.74
CA ALA A 161 3.65 -13.36 4.19
C ALA A 161 5.13 -13.35 4.65
N ALA A 162 6.01 -14.06 3.95
CA ALA A 162 7.43 -14.09 4.26
C ALA A 162 8.08 -12.72 4.02
N GLY A 163 7.78 -12.08 2.89
CA GLY A 163 8.25 -10.73 2.60
C GLY A 163 7.80 -9.72 3.66
N ARG A 164 6.54 -9.77 4.08
CA ARG A 164 6.00 -8.95 5.18
C ARG A 164 6.81 -9.12 6.45
N ASP A 165 7.06 -10.36 6.88
CA ASP A 165 7.83 -10.64 8.09
C ASP A 165 9.27 -10.11 7.97
N SER A 166 9.92 -10.30 6.83
CA SER A 166 11.30 -9.84 6.61
C SER A 166 11.41 -8.32 6.50
N PHE A 167 10.45 -7.61 5.88
CA PHE A 167 10.44 -6.15 5.87
C PHE A 167 10.11 -5.55 7.24
N ALA A 168 9.20 -6.17 8.01
CA ALA A 168 8.95 -5.76 9.38
C ALA A 168 10.19 -5.92 10.26
N ALA A 169 10.94 -7.01 10.09
CA ALA A 169 12.23 -7.21 10.76
C ALA A 169 13.25 -6.14 10.35
N PHE A 170 13.38 -5.87 9.04
CA PHE A 170 14.28 -4.82 8.53
C PHE A 170 14.00 -3.45 9.16
N LEU A 171 12.73 -3.04 9.23
CA LEU A 171 12.32 -1.75 9.81
C LEU A 171 12.52 -1.69 11.33
N THR A 172 12.53 -2.83 12.00
CA THR A 172 12.84 -2.93 13.43
C THR A 172 14.34 -2.82 13.68
N GLU A 173 15.15 -3.46 12.84
CA GLU A 173 16.61 -3.51 12.98
C GLU A 173 17.29 -2.22 12.47
N TYR A 174 16.75 -1.63 11.41
CA TYR A 174 17.31 -0.48 10.71
C TYR A 174 16.28 0.65 10.48
N PRO A 175 15.68 1.21 11.54
CA PRO A 175 14.62 2.22 11.42
C PRO A 175 15.07 3.52 10.73
N GLU A 176 16.34 3.90 10.89
CA GLU A 176 16.93 5.10 10.30
C GLU A 176 17.61 4.83 8.94
N SER A 177 17.45 3.62 8.38
CA SER A 177 18.06 3.29 7.09
C SER A 177 17.56 4.24 6.00
N PRO A 178 18.42 4.65 5.05
CA PRO A 178 17.94 5.32 3.84
C PRO A 178 16.95 4.47 3.02
N LEU A 179 16.87 3.16 3.26
CA LEU A 179 15.90 2.24 2.65
C LEU A 179 14.60 2.09 3.47
N ALA A 180 14.47 2.70 4.66
CA ALA A 180 13.31 2.54 5.52
C ALA A 180 12.00 2.94 4.82
N GLY A 181 11.99 4.06 4.09
CA GLY A 181 10.82 4.48 3.31
C GLY A 181 10.41 3.50 2.21
N GLU A 182 11.39 2.85 1.57
CA GLU A 182 11.13 1.82 0.57
C GLU A 182 10.66 0.51 1.20
N ALA A 183 11.29 0.09 2.31
CA ALA A 183 10.88 -1.08 3.07
C ALA A 183 9.46 -0.94 3.62
N GLN A 184 9.09 0.26 4.09
CA GLN A 184 7.74 0.56 4.58
C GLN A 184 6.70 0.45 3.46
N ASN A 185 7.00 0.94 2.25
CA ASN A 185 6.13 0.76 1.09
C ASN A 185 5.93 -0.72 0.74
N LEU A 186 7.02 -1.48 0.70
CA LEU A 186 6.99 -2.91 0.38
C LEU A 186 6.27 -3.73 1.45
N LEU A 187 6.39 -3.35 2.72
CA LEU A 187 5.63 -3.93 3.81
C LEU A 187 4.11 -3.71 3.61
N GLY A 188 3.70 -2.49 3.28
CA GLY A 188 2.30 -2.18 2.97
C GLY A 188 1.78 -2.98 1.77
N ALA A 189 2.58 -3.09 0.71
CA ALA A 189 2.25 -3.88 -0.46
C ALA A 189 2.14 -5.39 -0.14
N ALA A 190 3.00 -5.91 0.74
CA ALA A 190 2.93 -7.29 1.20
C ALA A 190 1.62 -7.57 1.96
N TYR A 191 1.25 -6.70 2.91
CA TYR A 191 -0.05 -6.78 3.59
C TYR A 191 -1.23 -6.74 2.61
N ALA A 192 -1.21 -5.83 1.64
CA ALA A 192 -2.27 -5.72 0.65
C ALA A 192 -2.42 -7.00 -0.19
N ARG A 193 -1.30 -7.63 -0.57
CA ARG A 193 -1.30 -8.91 -1.30
C ARG A 193 -1.81 -10.09 -0.48
N GLU A 194 -1.76 -10.01 0.85
CA GLU A 194 -2.38 -10.99 1.76
C GLU A 194 -3.88 -10.73 1.99
N GLY A 195 -4.45 -9.66 1.43
CA GLY A 195 -5.83 -9.21 1.72
C GLY A 195 -5.97 -8.54 3.09
N ARG A 196 -4.85 -8.22 3.75
CA ARG A 196 -4.80 -7.55 5.06
C ARG A 196 -4.85 -6.04 4.87
N HIS A 197 -5.96 -5.56 4.30
CA HIS A 197 -6.08 -4.17 3.83
C HIS A 197 -5.99 -3.13 4.97
N GLN A 198 -6.30 -3.51 6.21
CA GLN A 198 -6.19 -2.59 7.35
C GLN A 198 -4.75 -2.37 7.77
N GLU A 199 -3.97 -3.44 7.88
CA GLU A 199 -2.53 -3.39 8.10
C GLU A 199 -1.82 -2.69 6.94
N ALA A 200 -2.25 -2.95 5.70
CA ALA A 200 -1.74 -2.27 4.52
C ALA A 200 -1.97 -0.75 4.62
N ALA A 201 -3.21 -0.31 4.89
CA ALA A 201 -3.53 1.10 5.07
C ALA A 201 -2.69 1.75 6.19
N ARG A 202 -2.52 1.07 7.33
CA ARG A 202 -1.64 1.54 8.41
C ARG A 202 -0.18 1.67 7.94
N SER A 203 0.35 0.66 7.29
CA SER A 203 1.74 0.62 6.83
C SER A 203 2.02 1.71 5.79
N PHE A 204 1.14 1.90 4.82
CA PHE A 204 1.26 2.98 3.85
C PHE A 204 1.18 4.36 4.50
N LEU A 205 0.25 4.57 5.45
CA LEU A 205 0.15 5.84 6.17
C LEU A 205 1.42 6.18 6.95
N ILE A 206 2.03 5.20 7.63
CA ILE A 206 3.34 5.34 8.27
C ILE A 206 4.37 5.81 7.24
N GLY A 207 4.40 5.20 6.05
CA GLY A 207 5.30 5.60 4.97
C GLY A 207 5.07 7.03 4.46
N VAL A 208 3.83 7.54 4.47
CA VAL A 208 3.54 8.94 4.09
C VAL A 208 3.94 9.91 5.19
N ARG A 209 3.75 9.55 6.47
CA ARG A 209 4.04 10.40 7.63
C ARG A 209 5.54 10.50 7.89
N ASP A 210 6.20 9.36 7.97
CA ASP A 210 7.60 9.26 8.43
C ASP A 210 8.60 9.41 7.28
N HIS A 211 8.16 9.17 6.04
CA HIS A 211 9.01 9.24 4.84
C HIS A 211 8.34 10.04 3.70
N GLY A 212 7.60 11.09 4.05
CA GLY A 212 6.74 11.87 3.16
C GLY A 212 7.43 12.73 2.11
N ASP A 213 8.75 12.85 2.16
CA ASP A 213 9.61 13.55 1.21
C ASP A 213 10.26 12.62 0.16
N THR A 214 10.08 11.31 0.32
CA THR A 214 10.66 10.31 -0.59
C THR A 214 9.83 10.14 -1.87
N PRO A 215 10.43 9.67 -2.98
CA PRO A 215 9.69 9.32 -4.19
C PRO A 215 8.58 8.28 -3.95
N ARG A 216 8.73 7.45 -2.90
CA ARG A 216 7.76 6.43 -2.49
C ARG A 216 6.52 7.01 -1.81
N ALA A 217 6.53 8.26 -1.34
CA ALA A 217 5.39 8.85 -0.64
C ALA A 217 4.13 8.93 -1.51
N ALA A 218 4.26 9.20 -2.82
CA ALA A 218 3.12 9.18 -3.75
C ALA A 218 2.56 7.75 -3.92
N GLU A 219 3.43 6.75 -4.01
CA GLU A 219 3.04 5.34 -4.11
C GLU A 219 2.43 4.83 -2.81
N ASN A 220 2.89 5.31 -1.65
CA ASN A 220 2.27 5.06 -0.36
C ASN A 220 0.86 5.64 -0.28
N LEU A 221 0.62 6.87 -0.74
CA LEU A 221 -0.74 7.44 -0.80
C LEU A 221 -1.65 6.65 -1.74
N LEU A 222 -1.14 6.20 -2.88
CA LEU A 222 -1.89 5.32 -3.78
C LEU A 222 -2.21 3.97 -3.13
N GLY A 223 -1.24 3.34 -2.45
CA GLY A 223 -1.43 2.09 -1.74
C GLY A 223 -2.45 2.23 -0.58
N LEU A 224 -2.40 3.36 0.13
CA LEU A 224 -3.37 3.73 1.16
C LEU A 224 -4.77 3.84 0.55
N ALA A 225 -4.92 4.60 -0.55
CA ALA A 225 -6.20 4.76 -1.23
C ALA A 225 -6.77 3.40 -1.69
N SER A 226 -5.96 2.56 -2.35
CA SER A 226 -6.39 1.22 -2.76
C SER A 226 -6.84 0.37 -1.58
N SER A 227 -6.07 0.37 -0.50
CA SER A 227 -6.42 -0.37 0.72
C SER A 227 -7.73 0.12 1.33
N LEU A 228 -7.98 1.44 1.31
CA LEU A 228 -9.24 2.03 1.78
C LEU A 228 -10.42 1.69 0.87
N THR A 229 -10.23 1.69 -0.44
CA THR A 229 -11.24 1.22 -1.41
C THR A 229 -11.65 -0.21 -1.11
N ASP A 230 -10.68 -1.10 -0.87
CA ASP A 230 -10.91 -2.52 -0.61
C ASP A 230 -11.59 -2.74 0.77
N LEU A 231 -11.41 -1.80 1.70
CA LEU A 231 -12.13 -1.75 2.99
C LEU A 231 -13.53 -1.14 2.89
N GLY A 232 -13.98 -0.73 1.71
CA GLY A 232 -15.27 -0.07 1.51
C GLY A 232 -15.33 1.36 2.06
N ARG A 233 -14.18 2.04 2.13
CA ARG A 233 -14.03 3.41 2.64
C ARG A 233 -13.73 4.39 1.51
N GLN A 234 -14.70 4.54 0.62
CA GLN A 234 -14.54 5.30 -0.61
C GLN A 234 -14.22 6.77 -0.36
N ALA A 235 -14.89 7.41 0.62
CA ALA A 235 -14.68 8.83 0.91
C ALA A 235 -13.23 9.13 1.34
N GLU A 236 -12.66 8.26 2.16
CA GLU A 236 -11.29 8.39 2.65
C GLU A 236 -10.27 8.00 1.58
N ALA A 237 -10.57 7.00 0.74
CA ALA A 237 -9.78 6.69 -0.44
C ALA A 237 -9.67 7.90 -1.39
N CYS A 238 -10.80 8.56 -1.68
CA CYS A 238 -10.82 9.78 -2.49
C CYS A 238 -10.03 10.93 -1.86
N SER A 239 -10.08 11.05 -0.54
CA SER A 239 -9.29 12.06 0.19
C SER A 239 -7.78 11.81 0.05
N ALA A 240 -7.34 10.55 0.18
CA ALA A 240 -5.94 10.16 0.00
C ALA A 240 -5.45 10.41 -1.44
N LEU A 241 -6.28 10.12 -2.45
CA LEU A 241 -5.95 10.39 -3.86
C LEU A 241 -5.89 11.89 -4.17
N ALA A 242 -6.79 12.68 -3.59
CA ALA A 242 -6.76 14.13 -3.71
C ALA A 242 -5.50 14.72 -3.07
N GLU A 243 -5.09 14.18 -1.91
CA GLU A 243 -3.83 14.55 -1.28
C GLU A 243 -2.61 14.16 -2.13
N MET A 244 -2.62 12.98 -2.77
CA MET A 244 -1.55 12.55 -3.69
C MET A 244 -1.40 13.53 -4.85
N ALA A 245 -2.51 13.90 -5.48
CA ALA A 245 -2.53 14.84 -6.61
C ALA A 245 -2.05 16.25 -6.19
N ALA A 246 -2.37 16.65 -4.97
CA ALA A 246 -1.98 17.93 -4.36
C ALA A 246 -0.49 17.99 -4.02
N ARG A 247 0.01 17.02 -3.25
CA ARG A 247 1.38 17.01 -2.71
C ARG A 247 2.42 16.53 -3.72
N PHE A 248 2.04 15.67 -4.65
CA PHE A 248 2.96 15.06 -5.61
C PHE A 248 2.51 15.32 -7.07
N PRO A 249 2.40 16.59 -7.49
CA PRO A 249 1.99 16.94 -8.86
C PRO A 249 2.97 16.43 -9.91
N ASP A 250 4.21 16.12 -9.53
CA ASP A 250 5.27 15.58 -10.39
C ASP A 250 5.51 14.07 -10.21
N ALA A 251 4.61 13.36 -9.53
CA ALA A 251 4.68 11.90 -9.41
C ALA A 251 4.80 11.21 -10.77
N ALA A 252 5.42 10.02 -10.78
CA ALA A 252 5.66 9.25 -11.99
C ALA A 252 4.35 9.05 -12.79
N PRO A 253 4.38 9.12 -14.14
CA PRO A 253 3.18 8.98 -14.96
C PRO A 253 2.40 7.68 -14.73
N SER A 254 3.09 6.58 -14.44
CA SER A 254 2.48 5.30 -14.07
C SER A 254 1.67 5.39 -12.78
N VAL A 255 2.23 6.01 -11.73
CA VAL A 255 1.57 6.19 -10.43
C VAL A 255 0.34 7.08 -10.57
N LYS A 256 0.44 8.16 -11.34
CA LYS A 256 -0.73 9.02 -11.67
C LYS A 256 -1.82 8.26 -12.40
N ALA A 257 -1.45 7.45 -13.40
CA ALA A 257 -2.43 6.66 -14.16
C ALA A 257 -3.15 5.64 -13.27
N GLN A 258 -2.42 5.00 -12.35
CA GLN A 258 -2.98 4.11 -11.35
C GLN A 258 -3.91 4.85 -10.38
N ALA A 259 -3.53 6.03 -9.90
CA ALA A 259 -4.37 6.86 -9.04
C ALA A 259 -5.69 7.28 -9.72
N VAL A 260 -5.66 7.58 -11.02
CA VAL A 260 -6.89 7.86 -11.78
C VAL A 260 -7.77 6.60 -11.92
N ALA A 261 -7.17 5.43 -12.12
CA ALA A 261 -7.93 4.18 -12.13
C ALA A 261 -8.53 3.86 -10.76
N GLU A 262 -7.76 4.10 -9.68
CA GLU A 262 -8.18 3.94 -8.30
C GLU A 262 -9.34 4.89 -7.96
N ALA A 263 -9.24 6.16 -8.35
CA ALA A 263 -10.31 7.15 -8.14
C ALA A 263 -11.64 6.70 -8.77
N ARG A 264 -11.58 6.10 -9.97
CA ARG A 264 -12.77 5.52 -10.61
C ARG A 264 -13.31 4.31 -9.85
N ARG A 265 -12.44 3.44 -9.32
CA ARG A 265 -12.85 2.28 -8.51
C ARG A 265 -13.49 2.70 -7.19
N ALA A 266 -12.94 3.75 -6.57
CA ALA A 266 -13.47 4.35 -5.35
C ALA A 266 -14.74 5.20 -5.60
N GLY A 267 -15.09 5.54 -6.84
CA GLY A 267 -16.26 6.36 -7.14
C GLY A 267 -16.07 7.84 -6.77
N CYS A 268 -14.85 8.35 -6.86
CA CYS A 268 -14.57 9.77 -6.61
C CYS A 268 -15.25 10.65 -7.67
N SER A 269 -15.93 11.71 -7.23
CA SER A 269 -16.67 12.68 -8.04
C SER A 269 -15.86 13.92 -8.41
#